data_AF-F7S3Z7-F1
#
_entry.id   AF-F7S3Z7-F1
#
_cell.length_a   1.000
_cell.length_b   1.000
_cell.length_c   1.000
_cell.angle_alpha   90.00
_cell.angle_beta   90.00
_cell.angle_gamma   90.00
#
_symmetry.space_group_name_H-M   'P 1'
#
loop_
_entity.id
_entity.type
_entity.pdbx_description
1 polymer ?
#
loop_
_entity_poly.entity_id
_entity_poly.type
_entity_poly.pdbx_seq_one_letter_code
_entity_poly.pdbx_strand_id
1 'polypeptide(L)'
;MLAQRLRTAAGELDLVVADRTTLVFVEVKARNALRSAIESVAPRQRRRLVAAAAIVLAGQPDWGRAETRFDVVLLVGDDVHAIRDAFRADDP
;
A
#
# COMPACT_ATOMS: atom_id res chain seq x y z
N MET A 1 12.82 -0.79 5.07
CA MET A 1 12.15 -0.01 4.00
C MET A 1 12.88 -0.28 2.70
N LEU A 2 12.14 -0.51 1.60
CA LEU A 2 12.71 -0.80 0.27
C LEU A 2 12.63 0.41 -0.66
N ALA A 3 11.49 1.11 -0.68
CA ALA A 3 11.29 2.30 -1.51
C ALA A 3 10.23 3.25 -0.93
N GLN A 4 10.23 4.48 -1.45
CA GLN A 4 9.23 5.51 -1.18
C GLN A 4 8.93 6.30 -2.46
N ARG A 5 7.69 6.77 -2.62
CA ARG A 5 7.20 7.51 -3.80
C ARG A 5 7.58 6.83 -5.11
N LEU A 6 7.37 5.50 -5.18
CA LEU A 6 7.80 4.67 -6.30
C LEU A 6 6.78 4.77 -7.44
N ARG A 7 7.20 5.39 -8.54
CA ARG A 7 6.35 5.60 -9.71
C ARG A 7 6.40 4.41 -10.67
N THR A 8 5.25 4.04 -11.19
CA THR A 8 5.05 3.01 -12.22
C THR A 8 4.13 3.54 -13.31
N ALA A 9 4.01 2.81 -14.41
CA ALA A 9 3.04 3.13 -15.46
C ALA A 9 1.58 3.05 -14.98
N ALA A 10 1.27 2.27 -13.94
CA ALA A 10 -0.06 2.16 -13.36
C ALA A 10 -0.34 3.20 -12.24
N GLY A 11 0.66 3.97 -11.83
CA GLY A 11 0.57 5.01 -10.80
C GLY A 11 1.71 4.93 -9.77
N GLU A 12 1.56 5.67 -8.66
CA GLU A 12 2.56 5.75 -7.59
C GLU A 12 2.20 4.86 -6.38
N LEU A 13 3.21 4.25 -5.77
CA LEU A 13 3.16 3.56 -4.48
C LEU A 13 3.91 4.42 -3.45
N ASP A 14 3.24 4.82 -2.36
CA ASP A 14 3.83 5.78 -1.42
C ASP A 14 5.01 5.19 -0.66
N LEU A 15 4.88 3.97 -0.14
CA LEU A 15 5.96 3.23 0.50
C LEU A 15 5.93 1.75 0.13
N VAL A 16 7.13 1.18 0.02
CA VAL A 16 7.33 -0.28 -0.07
C VAL A 16 8.25 -0.67 1.07
N VAL A 17 7.75 -1.54 1.95
CA VAL A 17 8.51 -2.06 3.08
C VAL A 17 8.44 -3.58 3.07
N ALA A 18 9.51 -4.23 3.52
CA ALA A 18 9.53 -5.67 3.62
C ALA A 18 10.28 -6.09 4.88
N ASP A 19 9.91 -7.26 5.38
CA ASP A 19 10.71 -8.04 6.31
C ASP A 19 11.14 -9.36 5.64
N ARG A 20 11.44 -10.38 6.45
CA ARG A 20 11.88 -11.69 5.95
C ARG A 20 10.79 -12.44 5.17
N THR A 21 9.52 -12.25 5.51
CA THR A 21 8.41 -13.07 5.03
C THR A 21 7.34 -12.29 4.31
N THR A 22 7.28 -10.97 4.51
CA THR A 22 6.18 -10.13 4.06
C THR A 22 6.68 -8.92 3.30
N LEU A 23 6.09 -8.69 2.13
CA LEU A 23 6.19 -7.46 1.37
C LEU A 23 4.91 -6.63 1.60
N VAL A 24 5.06 -5.36 1.95
CA VAL A 24 3.93 -4.47 2.23
C VAL A 24 4.04 -3.23 1.36
N PHE A 25 2.99 -3.00 0.58
CA PHE A 25 2.75 -1.75 -0.12
C PHE A 25 1.87 -0.87 0.76
N VAL A 26 2.36 0.30 1.15
CA VAL A 26 1.63 1.21 2.04
C VAL A 26 1.18 2.43 1.25
N GLU A 27 -0.11 2.70 1.28
CA GLU A 27 -0.69 3.98 0.87
C GLU A 27 -0.79 4.90 2.10
N VAL A 28 -0.38 6.16 1.96
CA VAL A 28 -0.47 7.16 3.02
C VAL A 28 -1.56 8.18 2.67
N LYS A 29 -2.50 8.41 3.58
CA LYS A 29 -3.61 9.36 3.39
C LYS A 29 -3.68 10.36 4.53
N ALA A 30 -3.54 11.64 4.19
CA ALA A 30 -3.86 12.73 5.12
C ALA A 30 -5.38 12.97 5.16
N ARG A 31 -5.92 13.13 6.38
CA ARG A 31 -7.34 13.38 6.66
C ARG A 31 -7.48 14.44 7.75
N ASN A 32 -8.56 15.22 7.68
CA ASN A 32 -8.84 16.26 8.67
C ASN A 32 -9.51 15.70 9.95
N ALA A 33 -10.10 14.50 9.90
CA ALA A 33 -10.77 13.88 11.02
C ALA A 33 -10.77 12.35 10.91
N LEU A 34 -10.73 11.66 12.07
CA LEU A 34 -10.68 10.19 12.15
C LEU A 34 -11.94 9.51 11.59
N ARG A 35 -13.11 10.14 11.71
CA ARG A 35 -14.38 9.61 11.17
C ARG A 35 -14.34 9.44 9.64
N SER A 36 -13.54 10.25 8.94
CA SER A 36 -13.29 10.15 7.50
C SER A 36 -12.16 9.18 7.14
N ALA A 37 -11.56 8.55 8.15
CA ALA A 37 -10.37 7.73 8.01
C ALA A 37 -10.68 6.23 7.95
N ILE A 38 -11.85 5.80 8.47
CA ILE A 38 -12.36 4.41 8.33
C ILE A 38 -13.09 4.24 6.98
N GLU A 39 -12.55 4.79 5.90
CA GLU A 39 -13.04 4.53 4.56
C GLU A 39 -12.24 3.39 3.95
N SER A 40 -12.93 2.35 3.49
CA SER A 40 -12.32 1.27 2.71
C SER A 40 -11.62 1.84 1.49
N VAL A 41 -10.44 1.30 1.13
CA VAL A 41 -9.76 1.67 -0.12
C VAL A 41 -10.71 1.39 -1.29
N ALA A 42 -11.11 2.44 -2.00
CA ALA A 42 -12.07 2.32 -3.09
C ALA A 42 -11.61 1.28 -4.14
N PRO A 43 -12.51 0.50 -4.76
CA PRO A 43 -12.12 -0.58 -5.69
C PRO A 43 -11.21 -0.14 -6.82
N ARG A 44 -11.43 1.05 -7.39
CA ARG A 44 -10.56 1.63 -8.42
C ARG A 44 -9.13 1.87 -7.92
N GLN A 45 -8.99 2.32 -6.68
CA GLN A 45 -7.69 2.53 -6.06
C GLN A 45 -6.99 1.20 -5.77
N ARG A 46 -7.71 0.18 -5.29
CA ARG A 46 -7.16 -1.18 -5.10
C ARG A 46 -6.56 -1.71 -6.40
N ARG A 47 -7.33 -1.69 -7.50
CA ARG A 47 -6.86 -2.12 -8.83
C ARG A 47 -5.60 -1.37 -9.28
N ARG A 48 -5.55 -0.05 -9.06
CA ARG A 48 -4.38 0.79 -9.37
C ARG A 48 -3.15 0.34 -8.59
N LEU A 49 -3.28 0.12 -7.28
CA LEU A 49 -2.19 -0.27 -6.40
C LEU A 49 -1.69 -1.68 -6.71
N VAL A 50 -2.60 -2.63 -6.99
CA VAL A 50 -2.24 -4.00 -7.41
C VAL A 50 -1.49 -3.98 -8.73
N ALA A 51 -1.96 -3.21 -9.73
CA ALA A 51 -1.27 -3.08 -11.01
C ALA A 51 0.13 -2.45 -10.85
N ALA A 52 0.28 -1.42 -10.02
CA ALA A 52 1.58 -0.83 -9.71
C ALA A 52 2.51 -1.83 -9.02
N ALA A 53 2.01 -2.57 -8.01
CA ALA A 53 2.78 -3.61 -7.32
C ALA A 53 3.25 -4.71 -8.27
N ALA A 54 2.41 -5.15 -9.20
CA ALA A 54 2.79 -6.14 -10.22
C ALA A 54 3.93 -5.64 -11.12
N ILE A 55 3.90 -4.37 -11.55
CA ILE A 55 4.99 -3.76 -12.33
C ILE A 55 6.30 -3.75 -11.52
N VAL A 56 6.22 -3.38 -10.24
CA VAL A 56 7.39 -3.36 -9.35
C VAL A 56 7.99 -4.75 -9.19
N LEU A 57 7.17 -5.75 -8.89
CA LEU A 57 7.62 -7.12 -8.69
C LEU A 57 8.23 -7.73 -9.96
N ALA A 58 7.71 -7.37 -11.13
CA ALA A 58 8.31 -7.77 -12.40
C ALA A 58 9.71 -7.16 -12.63
N GLY A 59 9.94 -5.93 -12.14
CA GLY A 59 11.24 -5.24 -12.25
C GLY A 59 12.20 -5.47 -11.08
N GLN A 60 11.74 -6.07 -9.99
CA GLN A 60 12.48 -6.26 -8.74
C GLN A 60 12.30 -7.71 -8.22
N PRO A 61 12.89 -8.72 -8.89
CA PRO A 61 12.66 -10.12 -8.56
C PRO A 61 13.04 -10.48 -7.10
N ASP A 62 14.05 -9.82 -6.53
CA ASP A 62 14.52 -10.07 -5.15
C ASP A 62 13.56 -9.56 -4.06
N TRP A 63 12.55 -8.77 -4.44
CA TRP A 63 11.58 -8.21 -3.50
C TRP A 63 10.44 -9.19 -3.19
N GLY A 64 10.32 -10.29 -3.95
CA GLY A 64 9.29 -11.31 -3.74
C GLY A 64 9.35 -11.90 -2.33
N ARG A 65 8.19 -12.02 -1.69
CA ARG A 65 8.04 -12.59 -0.35
C ARG A 65 6.87 -13.57 -0.33
N ALA A 66 6.83 -14.43 0.68
CA ALA A 66 5.76 -15.40 0.84
C ALA A 66 4.39 -14.72 0.99
N GLU A 67 4.36 -13.55 1.62
CA GLU A 67 3.16 -12.77 1.86
C GLU A 67 3.25 -11.39 1.21
N THR A 68 2.15 -10.91 0.61
CA THR A 68 2.03 -9.56 0.06
C THR A 68 0.78 -8.87 0.59
N ARG A 69 0.96 -7.67 1.16
CA ARG A 69 -0.11 -6.91 1.82
C ARG A 69 -0.21 -5.50 1.27
N PHE A 70 -1.42 -4.96 1.26
CA PHE A 70 -1.64 -3.53 1.08
C PHE A 70 -2.13 -2.91 2.38
N ASP A 71 -1.35 -1.97 2.90
CA ASP A 71 -1.67 -1.21 4.10
C ASP A 71 -2.11 0.19 3.76
N VAL A 72 -2.87 0.79 4.68
CA VAL A 72 -3.14 2.21 4.68
C VAL A 72 -2.62 2.82 5.97
N VAL A 73 -1.85 3.90 5.85
CA VAL A 73 -1.51 4.76 6.98
C VAL A 73 -2.30 6.05 6.85
N LEU A 74 -3.04 6.39 7.90
CA LEU A 74 -3.86 7.59 7.99
C LEU A 74 -3.13 8.59 8.87
N LEU A 75 -2.96 9.80 8.36
CA LEU A 75 -2.42 10.94 9.10
C LEU A 75 -3.60 11.85 9.46
N VAL A 76 -3.88 12.00 10.75
CA VAL A 76 -4.99 12.82 11.27
C VAL A 76 -4.41 13.86 12.22
N GLY A 77 -4.13 15.06 11.72
CA GLY A 77 -3.29 16.00 12.46
C GLY A 77 -1.90 15.40 12.70
N ASP A 78 -1.48 15.34 13.96
CA ASP A 78 -0.21 14.71 14.37
C ASP A 78 -0.34 13.20 14.65
N ASP A 79 -1.56 12.66 14.63
CA ASP A 79 -1.81 11.24 14.89
C ASP A 79 -1.57 10.38 13.64
N VAL A 80 -0.98 9.21 13.87
CA VAL A 80 -0.70 8.21 12.83
C VAL A 80 -1.46 6.92 13.16
N HIS A 81 -2.35 6.51 12.25
CA HIS A 81 -3.13 5.28 12.38
C HIS A 81 -2.81 4.32 11.23
N ALA A 82 -2.32 3.13 11.55
CA ALA A 82 -2.07 2.09 10.56
C ALA A 82 -3.26 1.12 10.48
N ILE A 83 -3.87 1.01 9.31
CA ILE A 83 -4.76 -0.08 8.94
C ILE A 83 -3.91 -1.12 8.23
N ARG A 84 -3.55 -2.15 8.98
CA ARG A 84 -2.86 -3.32 8.43
C ARG A 84 -3.85 -4.14 7.65
N ASP A 85 -3.39 -4.67 6.53
CA ASP A 85 -4.20 -5.55 5.71
C ASP A 85 -5.51 -4.89 5.25
N ALA A 86 -5.38 -3.67 4.76
CA ALA A 86 -6.53 -2.89 4.32
C ALA A 86 -7.24 -3.56 3.12
N PHE A 87 -6.49 -4.29 2.30
CA PHE A 87 -6.98 -5.22 1.29
C PHE A 87 -5.85 -6.15 0.80
N ARG A 88 -6.23 -7.25 0.16
CA ARG A 88 -5.33 -8.16 -0.57
C ARG A 88 -5.53 -8.08 -2.08
N ALA A 89 -4.52 -8.53 -2.84
CA ALA A 89 -4.60 -8.53 -4.30
C ALA A 89 -5.67 -9.49 -4.84
N ASP A 90 -5.99 -10.52 -4.07
CA ASP A 90 -6.97 -11.57 -4.33
C ASP A 90 -8.31 -11.35 -3.61
N ASP A 91 -8.50 -10.21 -2.94
CA ASP A 91 -9.81 -9.83 -2.40
C ASP A 91 -10.87 -9.80 -3.52
N PRO A 92 -12.11 -10.26 -3.25
CA PRO A 92 -13.20 -10.31 -4.23
C PRO A 92 -13.68 -8.93 -4.74
#